data_AF-A0A3C0ZS90-F1
#
_entry.id   AF-A0A3C0ZS90-F1
#
_cell.length_a   1.000
_cell.length_b   1.000
_cell.length_c   1.000
_cell.angle_alpha   90.00
_cell.angle_beta   90.00
_cell.angle_gamma   90.00
#
_symmetry.space_group_name_H-M   'P 1'
#
loop_
_entity.id
_entity.type
_entity.pdbx_description
1 polymer ?
#
loop_
_entity_poly.entity_id
_entity_poly.type
_entity_poly.pdbx_seq_one_letter_code
_entity_poly.pdbx_strand_id
1 'polypeptide(L)'
;PSGHDNFCGHRYDGQYGELPKGYDHKYVYSHLGYNLKITDLQAAIGCEQLKKLPSFTKRRIANWNRLHRALEGAQDLLILPEPAENSEPSWFGFLITLRDGLDREKVVRYIEDHNIQTRMLFSGNIIRHPGFDSIRDSRAYRVAGDLRCTDRIM
;
A
#
# COMPACT_ATOMS: atom_id res chain seq x y z
N PRO A 1 -9.03 -22.70 -25.16
CA PRO A 1 -9.31 -21.29 -25.55
C PRO A 1 -10.09 -20.57 -24.45
N SER A 2 -9.67 -19.36 -24.06
CA SER A 2 -10.50 -18.48 -23.22
C SER A 2 -11.77 -18.08 -23.98
N GLY A 3 -12.86 -17.85 -23.24
CA GLY A 3 -14.14 -17.45 -23.84
C GLY A 3 -14.93 -18.57 -24.54
N HIS A 4 -14.54 -19.84 -24.38
CA HIS A 4 -15.36 -20.95 -24.86
C HIS A 4 -16.53 -21.22 -23.90
N ASP A 5 -17.74 -21.05 -24.41
CA ASP A 5 -18.98 -21.32 -23.66
C ASP A 5 -19.12 -22.80 -23.29
N ASN A 6 -19.66 -23.06 -22.09
CA ASN A 6 -19.91 -24.39 -21.54
C ASN A 6 -18.68 -25.33 -21.58
N PHE A 7 -17.47 -24.81 -21.37
CA PHE A 7 -16.26 -25.62 -21.35
C PHE A 7 -16.29 -26.75 -20.30
N CYS A 8 -17.02 -26.55 -19.19
CA CYS A 8 -17.19 -27.56 -18.15
C CYS A 8 -18.23 -28.65 -18.50
N GLY A 9 -19.04 -28.48 -19.55
CA GLY A 9 -20.14 -29.39 -19.89
C GLY A 9 -21.39 -29.28 -19.00
N HIS A 10 -21.30 -28.55 -17.88
CA HIS A 10 -22.30 -28.51 -16.81
C HIS A 10 -23.10 -27.20 -16.74
N ARG A 11 -23.32 -26.52 -17.88
CA ARG A 11 -24.01 -25.21 -17.87
C ARG A 11 -25.49 -25.27 -17.47
N TYR A 12 -26.19 -26.38 -17.80
CA TYR A 12 -27.65 -26.50 -17.66
C TYR A 12 -28.10 -27.82 -17.01
N ASP A 13 -27.21 -28.55 -16.33
CA ASP A 13 -27.55 -29.85 -15.74
C ASP A 13 -27.71 -29.83 -14.21
N GLY A 14 -27.29 -28.74 -13.56
CA GLY A 14 -27.38 -28.54 -12.12
C GLY A 14 -28.75 -28.04 -11.61
N GLN A 15 -28.91 -28.13 -10.28
CA GLN A 15 -29.94 -27.45 -9.50
C GLN A 15 -29.25 -26.77 -8.31
N TYR A 16 -29.41 -25.45 -8.19
CA TYR A 16 -28.62 -24.64 -7.26
C TYR A 16 -29.53 -23.84 -6.32
N GLY A 17 -29.58 -24.24 -5.04
CA GLY A 17 -30.47 -23.62 -4.06
C GLY A 17 -31.93 -23.72 -4.50
N GLU A 18 -32.64 -22.59 -4.48
CA GLU A 18 -34.05 -22.47 -4.87
C GLU A 18 -34.26 -22.20 -6.36
N LEU A 19 -33.19 -22.11 -7.16
CA LEU A 19 -33.29 -21.91 -8.61
C LEU A 19 -33.84 -23.16 -9.30
N PRO A 20 -34.56 -23.02 -10.44
CA PRO A 20 -35.09 -24.16 -11.18
C PRO A 20 -33.96 -25.06 -11.71
N LYS A 21 -34.24 -26.35 -11.85
CA LYS A 21 -33.30 -27.30 -12.48
C LYS A 21 -32.97 -26.85 -13.90
N GLY A 22 -31.68 -26.85 -14.23
CA GLY A 22 -31.16 -26.42 -15.52
C GLY A 22 -31.02 -24.92 -15.71
N TYR A 23 -31.10 -24.13 -14.64
CA TYR A 23 -30.73 -22.72 -14.67
C TYR A 23 -29.27 -22.54 -15.11
N ASP A 24 -29.00 -21.50 -15.91
CA ASP A 24 -27.65 -21.24 -16.43
C ASP A 24 -26.65 -20.99 -15.29
N HIS A 25 -25.69 -21.91 -15.12
CA HIS A 25 -24.67 -21.80 -14.08
C HIS A 25 -23.84 -20.50 -14.20
N LYS A 26 -23.76 -19.84 -15.36
CA LYS A 26 -23.13 -18.51 -15.48
C LYS A 26 -23.79 -17.44 -14.60
N TYR A 27 -25.05 -17.61 -14.23
CA TYR A 27 -25.84 -16.67 -13.43
C TYR A 27 -26.24 -17.24 -12.07
N VAL A 28 -25.52 -18.25 -11.60
CA VAL A 28 -25.64 -18.77 -10.24
C VAL A 28 -24.59 -18.09 -9.38
N TYR A 29 -25.03 -17.37 -8.36
CA TYR A 29 -24.16 -16.63 -7.45
C TYR A 29 -24.16 -17.31 -6.08
N SER A 30 -23.03 -17.92 -5.71
CA SER A 30 -22.88 -18.63 -4.44
C SER A 30 -22.49 -17.72 -3.27
N HIS A 31 -22.09 -16.48 -3.56
CA HIS A 31 -21.59 -15.50 -2.59
C HIS A 31 -22.03 -14.09 -2.98
N LEU A 32 -22.09 -13.19 -2.00
CA LEU A 32 -22.18 -11.75 -2.21
C LEU A 32 -20.83 -11.23 -2.73
N GLY A 33 -20.62 -11.36 -4.04
CA GLY A 33 -19.38 -11.00 -4.72
C GLY A 33 -19.37 -9.58 -5.31
N TYR A 34 -18.24 -9.24 -5.93
CA TYR A 34 -17.99 -7.96 -6.61
C TYR A 34 -17.41 -8.19 -8.01
N ASN A 35 -17.34 -7.13 -8.82
CA ASN A 35 -16.58 -7.12 -10.07
C ASN A 35 -15.31 -6.27 -9.92
N LEU A 36 -14.25 -6.84 -9.36
CA LEU A 36 -12.95 -6.17 -9.12
C LEU A 36 -11.86 -6.65 -10.10
N LYS A 37 -12.25 -6.98 -11.33
CA LYS A 37 -11.31 -7.43 -12.38
C LYS A 37 -10.56 -6.25 -12.98
N ILE A 38 -9.29 -6.45 -13.31
CA ILE A 38 -8.49 -5.52 -14.11
C ILE A 38 -8.74 -5.73 -15.62
N THR A 39 -8.27 -4.79 -16.43
CA THR A 39 -8.27 -4.91 -17.90
C THR A 39 -7.00 -5.58 -18.41
N ASP A 40 -7.08 -6.10 -19.64
CA ASP A 40 -5.92 -6.70 -20.32
C ASP A 40 -4.79 -5.68 -20.56
N LEU A 41 -5.14 -4.39 -20.73
CA LEU A 41 -4.17 -3.31 -20.85
C LEU A 41 -3.34 -3.11 -19.57
N GLN A 42 -3.98 -3.20 -18.40
CA GLN A 42 -3.29 -3.13 -17.12
C GLN A 42 -2.34 -4.33 -16.95
N ALA A 43 -2.80 -5.53 -17.33
CA ALA A 43 -1.98 -6.74 -17.29
C ALA A 43 -0.78 -6.65 -18.23
N ALA A 44 -0.96 -6.18 -19.46
CA ALA A 44 0.11 -6.01 -20.45
C ALA A 44 1.21 -5.06 -19.95
N ILE A 45 0.84 -3.92 -19.36
CA ILE A 45 1.80 -3.00 -18.74
C ILE A 45 2.53 -3.70 -17.58
N GLY A 46 1.80 -4.43 -16.73
CA GLY A 46 2.37 -5.20 -15.63
C GLY A 46 3.42 -6.22 -16.08
N CYS A 47 3.14 -6.97 -17.15
CA CYS A 47 4.07 -7.93 -17.73
C CYS A 47 5.41 -7.28 -18.14
N GLU A 48 5.38 -6.10 -18.76
CA GLU A 48 6.62 -5.38 -19.12
C GLU A 48 7.33 -4.77 -17.91
N GLN A 49 6.59 -4.32 -16.89
CA GLN A 49 7.18 -3.79 -15.65
C GLN A 49 7.88 -4.89 -14.83
N LEU A 50 7.32 -6.11 -14.79
CA LEU A 50 7.93 -7.25 -14.09
C LEU A 50 9.33 -7.58 -14.61
N LYS A 51 9.57 -7.44 -15.92
CA LYS A 51 10.90 -7.62 -16.52
C LYS A 51 11.93 -6.60 -15.97
N LYS A 52 11.49 -5.41 -15.60
CA LYS A 52 12.33 -4.31 -15.10
C LYS A 52 12.54 -4.35 -13.59
N LEU A 53 11.68 -5.06 -12.86
CA LEU A 53 11.64 -5.12 -11.40
C LEU A 53 13.02 -5.40 -10.76
N PRO A 54 13.83 -6.37 -11.20
CA PRO A 54 15.15 -6.62 -10.59
C PRO A 54 16.09 -5.41 -10.66
N SER A 55 16.08 -4.69 -11.78
CA SER A 55 16.92 -3.49 -11.96
C SER A 55 16.42 -2.31 -11.11
N PHE A 56 15.11 -2.16 -10.97
CA PHE A 56 14.51 -1.13 -10.12
C PHE A 56 14.83 -1.36 -8.65
N THR A 57 14.73 -2.60 -8.16
CA THR A 57 15.10 -2.94 -6.78
C THR A 57 16.56 -2.58 -6.50
N LYS A 58 17.49 -3.00 -7.35
CA LYS A 58 18.93 -2.67 -7.20
C LYS A 58 19.18 -1.16 -7.18
N ARG A 59 18.53 -0.41 -8.08
CA ARG A 59 18.66 1.07 -8.12
C ARG A 59 18.07 1.74 -6.89
N ARG A 60 16.96 1.23 -6.36
CA ARG A 60 16.34 1.75 -5.12
C ARG A 60 17.27 1.57 -3.93
N ILE A 61 17.87 0.38 -3.77
CA ILE A 61 18.85 0.09 -2.73
C ILE A 61 20.08 1.01 -2.87
N ALA A 62 20.63 1.14 -4.07
CA ALA A 62 21.79 2.02 -4.31
C ALA A 62 21.51 3.49 -3.98
N ASN A 63 20.35 4.01 -4.40
CA ASN A 63 19.94 5.39 -4.10
C ASN A 63 19.70 5.61 -2.61
N TRP A 64 19.04 4.66 -1.94
CA TRP A 64 18.81 4.70 -0.50
C TRP A 64 20.14 4.74 0.26
N ASN A 65 21.08 3.83 -0.06
CA ASN A 65 22.40 3.78 0.57
C ASN A 65 23.22 5.06 0.34
N ARG A 66 23.07 5.70 -0.83
CA ARG A 66 23.72 6.98 -1.12
C ARG A 66 23.14 8.11 -0.27
N LEU A 67 21.81 8.21 -0.19
CA LEU A 67 21.15 9.26 0.57
C LEU A 67 21.34 9.09 2.08
N HIS A 68 21.29 7.85 2.58
CA HIS A 68 21.59 7.54 3.98
C HIS A 68 22.97 8.07 4.38
N ARG A 69 24.01 7.66 3.67
CA ARG A 69 25.40 8.11 3.92
C ARG A 69 25.56 9.62 3.83
N ALA A 70 24.88 10.27 2.89
CA ALA A 70 24.94 11.73 2.75
C ALA A 70 24.29 12.48 3.92
N LEU A 71 23.40 11.84 4.68
CA LEU A 71 22.66 12.44 5.78
C LEU A 71 23.14 11.98 7.18
N GLU A 72 24.11 11.07 7.27
CA GLU A 72 24.66 10.58 8.54
C GLU A 72 25.14 11.74 9.44
N GLY A 73 25.78 12.76 8.86
CA GLY A 73 26.24 13.95 9.59
C GLY A 73 25.11 14.85 10.14
N ALA A 74 23.86 14.59 9.80
CA ALA A 74 22.69 15.34 10.27
C ALA A 74 21.88 14.56 11.33
N GLN A 75 22.39 13.45 11.87
CA GLN A 75 21.68 12.62 12.84
C GLN A 75 21.41 13.30 14.20
N ASP A 76 22.02 14.45 14.47
CA ASP A 76 21.67 15.30 15.62
C ASP A 76 20.32 16.02 15.43
N LEU A 77 19.86 16.13 14.19
CA LEU A 77 18.59 16.75 13.81
C LEU A 77 17.59 15.72 13.29
N LEU A 78 18.08 14.62 12.70
CA LEU A 78 17.29 13.62 11.99
C LEU A 78 17.40 12.25 12.64
N ILE A 79 16.32 11.49 12.60
CA ILE A 79 16.32 10.03 12.79
C ILE A 79 16.22 9.42 11.40
N LEU A 80 17.28 8.73 10.99
CA LEU A 80 17.38 8.05 9.70
C LEU A 80 16.71 6.68 9.75
N PRO A 81 16.20 6.17 8.61
CA PRO A 81 15.53 4.88 8.56
C PRO A 81 16.58 3.77 8.59
N GLU A 82 16.24 2.65 9.25
CA GLU A 82 17.08 1.45 9.29
C GLU A 82 16.33 0.28 8.67
N PRO A 83 17.01 -0.66 8.00
CA PRO A 83 16.39 -1.91 7.58
C PRO A 83 15.98 -2.74 8.80
N ALA A 84 14.94 -3.55 8.65
CA ALA A 84 14.63 -4.56 9.66
C ALA A 84 15.78 -5.57 9.77
N GLU A 85 15.95 -6.16 10.95
CA GLU A 85 16.97 -7.18 11.19
C GLU A 85 16.84 -8.32 10.16
N ASN A 86 17.98 -8.77 9.61
CA ASN A 86 18.06 -9.84 8.61
C ASN A 86 17.22 -9.57 7.34
N SER A 87 17.08 -8.30 6.92
CA SER A 87 16.34 -7.93 5.71
C SER A 87 17.16 -7.12 4.70
N GLU A 88 16.81 -7.26 3.42
CA GLU A 88 17.24 -6.36 2.33
C GLU A 88 15.99 -5.71 1.72
N PRO A 89 15.58 -4.51 2.19
CA PRO A 89 14.32 -3.93 1.76
C PRO A 89 14.35 -3.44 0.31
N SER A 90 13.30 -3.73 -0.45
CA SER A 90 13.01 -3.02 -1.70
C SER A 90 12.34 -1.69 -1.38
N TRP A 91 13.17 -0.66 -1.16
CA TRP A 91 12.72 0.64 -0.66
C TRP A 91 11.73 1.34 -1.60
N PHE A 92 10.52 1.63 -1.10
CA PHE A 92 9.54 2.44 -1.81
C PHE A 92 9.94 3.92 -1.84
N GLY A 93 10.40 4.45 -0.70
CA GLY A 93 10.89 5.81 -0.52
C GLY A 93 11.93 5.88 0.61
N PHE A 94 12.46 7.08 0.85
CA PHE A 94 13.42 7.35 1.93
C PHE A 94 12.72 8.14 3.04
N LEU A 95 12.49 7.50 4.19
CA LEU A 95 11.78 8.11 5.31
C LEU A 95 12.75 8.87 6.20
N ILE A 96 12.38 10.09 6.62
CA ILE A 96 13.16 10.89 7.56
C ILE A 96 12.20 11.33 8.66
N THR A 97 12.59 11.12 9.92
CA THR A 97 11.86 11.65 11.07
C THR A 97 12.70 12.77 11.69
N LEU A 98 12.09 13.93 11.93
CA LEU A 98 12.77 15.01 12.63
C LEU A 98 12.86 14.69 14.13
N ARG A 99 13.95 15.09 14.78
CA ARG A 99 14.03 15.09 16.24
C ARG A 99 13.17 16.19 16.84
N ASP A 100 12.93 16.06 18.14
CA ASP A 100 12.02 16.94 18.87
C ASP A 100 12.57 18.37 18.91
N GLY A 101 11.67 19.36 18.95
CA GLY A 101 12.02 20.78 18.90
C GLY A 101 12.22 21.35 17.49
N LEU A 102 12.20 20.51 16.45
CA LEU A 102 12.21 20.95 15.06
C LEU A 102 10.79 21.11 14.51
N ASP A 103 10.61 22.17 13.71
CA ASP A 103 9.35 22.48 13.06
C ASP A 103 9.28 21.77 11.69
N ARG A 104 8.51 20.69 11.63
CA ARG A 104 8.33 19.89 10.40
C ARG A 104 7.77 20.70 9.26
N GLU A 105 6.83 21.60 9.52
CA GLU A 105 6.21 22.40 8.47
C GLU A 105 7.26 23.30 7.79
N LYS A 106 8.10 23.96 8.58
CA LYS A 106 9.19 24.79 8.04
C LYS A 106 10.19 23.99 7.23
N VAL A 107 10.59 22.81 7.72
CA VAL A 107 11.54 21.94 7.00
C VAL A 107 10.94 21.46 5.67
N VAL A 108 9.69 21.00 5.68
CA VAL A 108 9.00 20.56 4.47
C VAL A 108 8.89 21.69 3.46
N ARG A 109 8.40 22.87 3.87
CA ARG A 109 8.29 24.03 2.97
C ARG A 109 9.64 24.42 2.38
N TYR A 110 10.67 24.49 3.22
CA TYR A 110 12.03 24.78 2.74
C TYR A 110 12.48 23.78 1.66
N ILE A 111 12.30 22.48 1.88
CA ILE A 111 12.71 21.44 0.91
C ILE A 111 11.90 21.55 -0.40
N GLU A 112 10.58 21.77 -0.31
CA GLU A 112 9.71 21.89 -1.48
C GLU A 112 9.94 23.18 -2.28
N ASP A 113 10.26 24.28 -1.62
CA ASP A 113 10.66 25.55 -2.25
C ASP A 113 11.97 25.39 -3.05
N HIS A 114 12.75 24.33 -2.81
CA HIS A 114 13.94 23.95 -3.56
C HIS A 114 13.67 22.84 -4.61
N ASN A 115 12.42 22.68 -5.04
CA ASN A 115 11.98 21.70 -6.04
C ASN A 115 12.24 20.23 -5.64
N ILE A 116 12.34 19.94 -4.34
CA ILE A 116 12.45 18.57 -3.82
C ILE A 116 11.11 18.22 -3.18
N GLN A 117 10.36 17.37 -3.84
CA GLN A 117 9.03 16.99 -3.35
C GLN A 117 9.12 16.08 -2.12
N THR A 118 8.29 16.35 -1.11
CA THR A 118 8.16 15.51 0.08
C THR A 118 6.78 14.86 0.16
N ARG A 119 6.65 13.83 1.01
CA ARG A 119 5.37 13.19 1.33
C ARG A 119 5.35 12.82 2.81
N MET A 120 4.22 13.06 3.45
CA MET A 120 3.95 12.47 4.77
C MET A 120 3.83 10.95 4.66
N LEU A 121 4.09 10.25 5.76
CA LEU A 121 3.95 8.80 5.83
C LEU A 121 2.45 8.42 5.88
N PHE A 122 1.82 8.42 4.70
CA PHE A 122 0.39 8.12 4.53
C PHE A 122 -0.49 8.93 5.48
N SER A 123 -1.32 8.27 6.29
CA SER A 123 -2.19 8.88 7.28
C SER A 123 -1.49 9.26 8.59
N GLY A 124 -0.22 8.90 8.79
CA GLY A 124 0.40 8.91 10.11
C GLY A 124 -0.40 8.01 11.06
N ASN A 125 -1.11 8.61 12.02
CA ASN A 125 -2.07 7.91 12.84
C ASN A 125 -3.48 7.94 12.22
N ILE A 126 -3.90 6.83 11.58
CA ILE A 126 -5.18 6.74 10.87
C ILE A 126 -6.39 7.03 11.77
N ILE A 127 -6.33 6.65 13.06
CA ILE A 127 -7.47 6.87 13.94
C ILE A 127 -7.65 8.35 14.24
N ARG A 128 -6.64 9.22 14.08
CA ARG A 128 -6.77 10.68 14.27
C ARG A 128 -7.52 11.38 13.13
N HIS A 129 -7.79 10.69 12.01
CA HIS A 129 -8.48 11.28 10.87
C HIS A 129 -9.99 11.42 11.10
N PRO A 130 -10.66 12.40 10.47
CA PRO A 130 -12.10 12.61 10.63
C PRO A 130 -12.97 11.41 10.27
N GLY A 131 -12.49 10.53 9.38
CA GLY A 131 -13.19 9.30 9.02
C GLY A 131 -13.43 8.36 10.21
N PHE A 132 -12.70 8.55 11.31
CA PHE A 132 -12.87 7.77 12.54
C PHE A 132 -13.73 8.48 13.60
N ASP A 133 -14.15 9.73 13.41
CA ASP A 133 -14.83 10.52 14.45
C ASP A 133 -16.12 9.87 14.95
N SER A 134 -16.93 9.31 14.05
CA SER A 134 -18.19 8.65 14.41
C SER A 134 -18.01 7.32 15.16
N ILE A 135 -16.81 6.74 15.13
CA ILE A 135 -16.53 5.41 15.70
C ILE A 135 -15.42 5.42 16.76
N ARG A 136 -14.81 6.57 17.05
CA ARG A 136 -13.58 6.73 17.85
C ARG A 136 -13.66 6.13 19.25
N ASP A 137 -14.81 6.26 19.88
CA ASP A 137 -15.10 5.75 21.24
C ASP A 137 -16.08 4.56 21.20
N SER A 138 -16.19 3.90 20.05
CA SER A 138 -17.05 2.73 19.86
C SER A 138 -16.27 1.42 19.94
N ARG A 139 -16.99 0.30 19.85
CA ARG A 139 -16.40 -1.04 19.72
C ARG A 139 -16.16 -1.46 18.26
N ALA A 140 -16.28 -0.53 17.30
CA ALA A 140 -16.13 -0.83 15.87
C ALA A 140 -14.68 -1.17 15.46
N TYR A 141 -13.69 -0.78 16.27
CA TYR A 141 -12.30 -1.18 16.09
C TYR A 141 -11.60 -1.35 17.43
N ARG A 142 -10.42 -1.97 17.41
CA ARG A 142 -9.57 -2.16 18.58
C ARG A 142 -8.19 -1.55 18.30
N VAL A 143 -7.66 -0.81 19.27
CA VAL A 143 -6.25 -0.40 19.27
C VAL A 143 -5.41 -1.53 19.87
N ALA A 144 -4.38 -1.98 19.16
CA ALA A 144 -3.46 -3.00 19.63
C ALA A 144 -2.13 -2.35 20.06
N GLY A 145 -1.80 -2.43 21.35
CA GLY A 145 -0.59 -1.80 21.90
C GLY A 145 -0.73 -0.28 22.06
N ASP A 146 0.40 0.41 22.13
CA ASP A 146 0.46 1.86 22.14
C ASP A 146 0.64 2.42 20.71
N LEU A 147 0.26 3.69 20.51
CA LEU A 147 0.35 4.37 19.22
C LEU A 147 1.50 5.39 19.16
N ARG A 148 2.51 5.26 20.04
CA ARG A 148 3.58 6.27 20.20
C ARG A 148 4.28 6.57 18.88
N CYS A 149 4.60 5.55 18.09
CA CYS A 149 5.27 5.74 16.81
C CYS A 149 4.38 6.49 15.82
N THR A 150 3.12 6.11 15.66
CA THR A 150 2.21 6.80 14.74
C THR A 150 1.83 8.20 15.22
N ASP A 151 1.73 8.43 16.54
CA ASP A 151 1.51 9.74 17.14
C ASP A 151 2.73 10.66 16.96
N ARG A 152 3.95 10.14 16.99
CA ARG A 152 5.18 10.90 16.68
C ARG A 152 5.22 11.39 15.23
N ILE A 153 4.62 10.65 14.30
CA ILE A 153 4.63 10.97 12.87
C ILE A 153 3.56 12.02 12.51
N MET A 154 2.56 12.24 13.37
CA MET A 154 1.55 13.30 13.23
C MET A 154 2.14 14.70 13.37
#